data_AF-A0A9W8RH77-F1
#
_entry.id   AF-A0A9W8RH77-F1
#
_cell.length_a   1.000
_cell.length_b   1.000
_cell.length_c   1.000
_cell.angle_alpha   90.00
_cell.angle_beta   90.00
_cell.angle_gamma   90.00
#
_symmetry.space_group_name_H-M   'P 1'
#
loop_
_entity.id
_entity.type
_entity.pdbx_description
1 polymer ?
#
loop_
_entity_poly.entity_id
_entity_poly.type
_entity_poly.pdbx_seq_one_letter_code
_entity_poly.pdbx_strand_id
1 'polypeptide(L)'
;MAASTFPPLSNLSQNPEDQASLGRIKAAWDDYSSGWDQETKTTILSRLHEVRATPSNRRRPCDHKLHKADFNFGIWVMIRCIYPTLKLRFLKARLVEKYPWIDVDSFAGPSHGRLAHDIGGAHGTTTAGGDAKPDLDRL
;
A
#
# COMPACT_ATOMS: atom_id res chain seq x y z
N MET A 1 2.49 -16.70 -15.77
CA MET A 1 2.46 -16.07 -14.43
C MET A 1 1.26 -16.66 -13.68
N ALA A 2 1.48 -17.36 -12.57
CA ALA A 2 0.37 -17.93 -11.81
C ALA A 2 -0.45 -16.80 -11.19
N ALA A 3 -1.73 -16.70 -11.54
CA ALA A 3 -2.65 -15.75 -10.92
C ALA A 3 -2.71 -16.08 -9.43
N SER A 4 -2.16 -15.21 -8.59
CA SER A 4 -2.27 -15.32 -7.13
C SER A 4 -3.75 -15.20 -6.77
N THR A 5 -4.44 -16.33 -6.68
CA THR A 5 -5.89 -16.38 -6.51
C THR A 5 -6.21 -16.35 -5.03
N PHE A 6 -7.16 -15.49 -4.64
CA PHE A 6 -7.61 -15.41 -3.26
C PHE A 6 -8.32 -16.73 -2.87
N PRO A 7 -7.90 -17.41 -1.79
CA PRO A 7 -8.48 -18.70 -1.42
C PRO A 7 -9.95 -18.56 -0.95
N PRO A 8 -10.77 -19.63 -1.07
CA PRO A 8 -12.15 -19.60 -0.59
C PRO A 8 -12.21 -19.28 0.90
N LEU A 9 -13.12 -18.37 1.30
CA LEU A 9 -13.23 -17.93 2.69
C LEU A 9 -13.53 -19.09 3.65
N SER A 10 -14.30 -20.08 3.18
CA SER A 10 -14.66 -21.30 3.92
C SER A 10 -13.44 -22.11 4.38
N ASN A 11 -12.31 -21.98 3.68
CA ASN A 11 -11.08 -22.71 3.99
C ASN A 11 -10.22 -21.99 5.03
N LEU A 12 -10.58 -20.75 5.40
CA LEU A 12 -9.78 -19.89 6.28
C LEU A 12 -10.31 -19.86 7.72
N SER A 13 -11.63 -19.73 7.89
CA SER A 13 -12.28 -19.80 9.21
C SER A 13 -13.77 -20.11 9.05
N GLN A 14 -14.41 -20.71 10.06
CA GLN A 14 -15.88 -20.85 10.10
C GLN A 14 -16.54 -19.86 11.07
N ASN A 15 -15.74 -19.02 11.75
CA ASN A 15 -16.26 -18.03 12.67
C ASN A 15 -16.89 -16.86 11.89
N PRO A 16 -18.12 -16.43 12.21
CA PRO A 16 -18.79 -15.32 11.50
C PRO A 16 -18.03 -13.98 11.59
N GLU A 17 -17.31 -13.71 12.68
CA GLU A 17 -16.52 -12.47 12.80
C GLU A 17 -15.26 -12.49 11.94
N ASP A 18 -14.61 -13.65 11.87
CA ASP A 18 -13.46 -13.86 10.99
C ASP A 18 -13.92 -13.76 9.53
N GLN A 19 -15.06 -14.38 9.19
CA GLN A 19 -15.67 -14.30 7.86
C GLN A 19 -16.00 -12.86 7.45
N ALA A 20 -16.54 -12.04 8.37
CA ALA A 20 -16.78 -10.63 8.08
C ALA A 20 -15.47 -9.87 7.80
N SER A 21 -14.41 -10.17 8.54
CA SER A 21 -13.09 -9.54 8.35
C SER A 21 -12.44 -10.00 7.02
N LEU A 22 -12.45 -11.30 6.76
CA LEU A 22 -11.97 -11.92 5.53
C LEU A 22 -12.74 -11.44 4.30
N GLY A 23 -14.05 -11.26 4.41
CA GLY A 23 -14.89 -10.70 3.34
C GLY A 23 -14.48 -9.28 2.96
N ARG A 24 -14.14 -8.44 3.94
CA ARG A 24 -13.60 -7.10 3.66
C ARG A 24 -12.21 -7.13 3.03
N ILE A 25 -11.36 -8.07 3.46
CA ILE A 25 -10.04 -8.26 2.85
C ILE A 25 -10.20 -8.71 1.40
N LYS A 26 -11.14 -9.62 1.12
CA LYS A 26 -11.45 -10.06 -0.24
C LYS A 26 -11.96 -8.91 -1.10
N ALA A 27 -12.85 -8.06 -0.60
CA ALA A 27 -13.32 -6.89 -1.33
C ALA A 27 -12.15 -5.93 -1.68
N ALA A 28 -11.29 -5.62 -0.70
CA ALA A 28 -10.10 -4.82 -0.96
C ALA A 28 -9.14 -5.48 -1.96
N TRP A 29 -9.02 -6.81 -1.92
CA TRP A 29 -8.25 -7.56 -2.90
C TRP A 29 -8.84 -7.42 -4.31
N ASP A 30 -10.14 -7.65 -4.47
CA ASP A 30 -10.79 -7.59 -5.79
C ASP A 30 -10.69 -6.18 -6.40
N ASP A 31 -10.80 -5.13 -5.57
CA ASP A 31 -10.79 -3.73 -6.04
C ASP A 31 -9.38 -3.19 -6.31
N TYR A 32 -8.37 -3.55 -5.50
CA TYR A 32 -7.06 -2.88 -5.50
C TYR A 32 -5.87 -3.81 -5.80
N SER A 33 -6.04 -5.14 -5.76
CA SER A 33 -4.90 -6.06 -5.94
C SER A 33 -4.23 -5.92 -7.30
N SER A 34 -4.92 -5.46 -8.35
CA SER A 34 -4.31 -5.21 -9.65
C SER A 34 -3.12 -4.23 -9.55
N GLY A 35 -3.21 -3.21 -8.69
CA GLY A 35 -2.19 -2.19 -8.48
C GLY A 35 -1.12 -2.55 -7.45
N TRP A 36 -1.27 -3.65 -6.71
CA TRP A 36 -0.30 -4.06 -5.70
C TRP A 36 0.90 -4.80 -6.29
N ASP A 37 2.08 -4.52 -5.73
CA ASP A 37 3.28 -5.28 -5.98
C ASP A 37 3.17 -6.73 -5.45
N GLN A 38 4.08 -7.59 -5.92
CA GLN A 38 4.06 -9.02 -5.59
C GLN A 38 4.32 -9.29 -4.10
N GLU A 39 5.11 -8.46 -3.42
CA GLU A 39 5.41 -8.61 -1.99
C GLU A 39 4.16 -8.32 -1.14
N THR A 40 3.43 -7.26 -1.47
CA THR A 40 2.13 -6.93 -0.85
C THR A 40 1.15 -8.09 -1.00
N LYS A 41 0.97 -8.59 -2.24
CA LYS A 41 0.09 -9.73 -2.55
C LYS A 41 0.46 -10.97 -1.75
N THR A 42 1.75 -11.32 -1.76
CA THR A 42 2.28 -12.50 -1.05
C THR A 42 2.11 -12.35 0.45
N THR A 43 2.32 -11.16 1.01
CA THR A 43 2.14 -10.90 2.44
C THR A 43 0.69 -11.10 2.86
N ILE A 44 -0.27 -10.59 2.07
CA ILE A 44 -1.69 -10.77 2.38
C ILE A 44 -2.05 -12.25 2.34
N LEU A 45 -1.78 -12.94 1.23
CA LEU A 45 -2.15 -14.34 1.05
C LEU A 45 -1.52 -15.27 2.07
N SER A 46 -0.23 -15.08 2.38
CA SER A 46 0.47 -15.90 3.37
C SER A 46 -0.09 -15.74 4.79
N ARG A 47 -0.73 -14.60 5.09
CA ARG A 47 -1.20 -14.26 6.44
C ARG A 47 -2.71 -14.27 6.62
N LEU A 48 -3.48 -14.68 5.60
CA LEU A 48 -4.94 -14.81 5.71
C LEU A 48 -5.38 -15.73 6.86
N HIS A 49 -4.61 -16.76 7.15
CA HIS A 49 -4.88 -17.69 8.27
C HIS A 49 -4.65 -17.06 9.66
N GLU A 50 -3.94 -15.93 9.72
CA GLU A 50 -3.72 -15.16 10.94
C GLU A 50 -4.84 -14.15 11.22
N VAL A 51 -5.79 -13.98 10.29
CA VAL A 51 -6.97 -13.12 10.43
C VAL A 51 -7.92 -13.77 11.42
N ARG A 52 -7.71 -13.51 12.72
CA ARG A 52 -8.57 -13.96 13.81
C ARG A 52 -9.07 -12.77 14.61
N ALA A 53 -10.32 -12.40 14.36
CA ALA A 53 -11.06 -11.39 15.09
C ALA A 53 -11.55 -11.96 16.42
N THR A 54 -10.63 -12.24 17.35
CA THR A 54 -11.01 -12.64 18.71
C THR A 54 -11.45 -11.42 19.54
N PRO A 55 -12.30 -11.60 20.56
CA PRO A 55 -12.70 -10.51 21.45
C PRO A 55 -11.51 -9.77 22.11
N SER A 56 -10.44 -10.52 22.44
CA SER A 56 -9.19 -9.97 22.99
C SER A 56 -8.47 -9.09 21.97
N ASN A 57 -8.37 -9.55 20.72
CA ASN A 57 -7.74 -8.81 19.62
C ASN A 57 -8.50 -7.52 19.28
N ARG A 58 -9.84 -7.51 19.42
CA ARG A 58 -10.65 -6.27 19.31
C ARG A 58 -10.35 -5.26 20.41
N ARG A 59 -10.19 -5.72 21.66
CA ARG A 59 -9.82 -4.83 22.78
C ARG A 59 -8.39 -4.31 22.63
N ARG A 60 -7.48 -5.12 22.10
CA ARG A 60 -6.06 -4.78 21.92
C ARG A 60 -5.56 -5.17 20.54
N PRO A 61 -5.76 -4.31 19.53
CA PRO A 61 -5.26 -4.55 18.17
C PRO A 61 -3.73 -4.69 18.12
N CYS A 62 -3.02 -4.08 19.08
CA CYS A 62 -1.56 -4.17 19.24
C CYS A 62 -1.07 -5.56 19.67
N ASP A 63 -1.93 -6.39 20.29
CA ASP A 63 -1.58 -7.76 20.67
C ASP A 63 -1.79 -8.76 19.51
N HIS A 64 -2.36 -8.30 18.39
CA HIS A 64 -2.57 -9.13 17.22
C HIS A 64 -1.23 -9.63 16.65
N LYS A 65 -1.16 -10.90 16.21
CA LYS A 65 0.07 -11.49 15.67
C LYS A 65 0.68 -10.69 14.52
N LEU A 66 -0.19 -10.12 13.68
CA LEU A 66 0.17 -9.19 12.61
C LEU A 66 0.96 -7.94 13.08
N HIS A 67 0.81 -7.51 14.33
CA HIS A 67 1.58 -6.41 14.90
C HIS A 67 3.02 -6.80 15.25
N LYS A 68 3.28 -8.09 15.50
CA LYS A 68 4.61 -8.64 15.84
C LYS A 68 5.43 -9.00 14.60
N ALA A 69 4.83 -8.93 13.42
CA ALA A 69 5.46 -9.20 12.15
C ALA A 69 6.24 -7.97 11.61
N ASP A 70 7.13 -8.18 10.63
CA ASP A 70 7.75 -7.08 9.90
C ASP A 70 6.67 -6.27 9.17
N PHE A 71 6.37 -5.08 9.70
CA PHE A 71 5.23 -4.29 9.29
C PHE A 71 5.45 -3.72 7.88
N ASN A 72 4.56 -4.05 6.95
CA ASN A 72 4.56 -3.59 5.57
C ASN A 72 3.14 -3.21 5.11
N PHE A 73 3.01 -2.78 3.85
CA PHE A 73 1.72 -2.37 3.30
C PHE A 73 0.66 -3.49 3.29
N GLY A 74 1.03 -4.73 2.98
CA GLY A 74 0.11 -5.87 3.03
C GLY A 74 -0.48 -6.10 4.44
N ILE A 75 0.34 -5.97 5.49
CA ILE A 75 -0.14 -6.05 6.88
C ILE A 75 -1.08 -4.88 7.21
N TRP A 76 -0.77 -3.67 6.74
CA TRP A 76 -1.65 -2.51 6.90
C TRP A 76 -3.04 -2.76 6.33
N VAL A 77 -3.13 -3.26 5.09
CA VAL A 77 -4.41 -3.60 4.45
C VAL A 77 -5.21 -4.57 5.31
N MET A 78 -4.59 -5.67 5.75
CA MET A 78 -5.28 -6.67 6.59
C MET A 78 -5.81 -6.06 7.90
N ILE A 79 -4.98 -5.31 8.64
CA ILE A 79 -5.39 -4.72 9.92
C ILE A 79 -6.52 -3.69 9.72
N ARG A 80 -6.46 -2.89 8.65
CA ARG A 80 -7.51 -1.91 8.30
C ARG A 80 -8.85 -2.59 8.00
N CYS A 81 -8.84 -3.76 7.35
CA CYS A 81 -10.04 -4.54 7.09
C CYS A 81 -10.58 -5.27 8.34
N ILE A 82 -9.70 -5.73 9.24
CA ILE A 82 -10.10 -6.36 10.51
C ILE A 82 -10.72 -5.34 11.47
N TYR A 83 -10.14 -4.13 11.55
CA TYR A 83 -10.55 -3.08 12.49
C TYR A 83 -10.98 -1.78 11.80
N PRO A 84 -12.05 -1.78 10.99
CA PRO A 84 -12.43 -0.61 10.19
C PRO A 84 -12.88 0.59 11.03
N THR A 85 -13.35 0.37 12.27
CA THR A 85 -13.84 1.42 13.17
C THR A 85 -12.79 1.94 14.15
N LEU A 86 -11.58 1.34 14.19
CA LEU A 86 -10.53 1.73 15.14
C LEU A 86 -9.58 2.75 14.53
N LYS A 87 -9.19 3.75 15.34
CA LYS A 87 -8.17 4.73 14.96
C LYS A 87 -6.77 4.13 15.06
N LEU A 88 -6.26 3.58 13.96
CA LEU A 88 -4.94 2.94 13.86
C LEU A 88 -3.77 3.95 13.70
N ARG A 89 -3.77 5.06 14.47
CA ARG A 89 -2.83 6.19 14.29
C ARG A 89 -1.35 5.77 14.32
N PHE A 90 -0.98 4.90 15.25
CA PHE A 90 0.40 4.43 15.39
C PHE A 90 0.86 3.61 14.18
N LEU A 91 0.00 2.74 13.66
CA LEU A 91 0.30 1.94 12.47
C LEU A 91 0.35 2.80 11.20
N LYS A 92 -0.52 3.81 11.10
CA LYS A 92 -0.41 4.83 10.04
C LYS A 92 0.95 5.51 10.09
N ALA A 93 1.39 5.98 11.25
CA ALA A 93 2.68 6.66 11.40
C ALA A 93 3.86 5.75 10.98
N ARG A 94 3.88 4.48 11.42
CA ARG A 94 4.89 3.50 10.96
C ARG A 94 4.86 3.25 9.46
N LEU A 95 3.67 3.28 8.84
CA LEU A 95 3.55 3.09 7.40
C LEU A 95 4.07 4.29 6.63
N VAL A 96 3.73 5.51 7.06
CA VAL A 96 4.23 6.77 6.47
C VAL A 96 5.75 6.88 6.62
N GLU A 97 6.29 6.44 7.76
CA GLU A 97 7.74 6.42 7.97
C GLU A 97 8.46 5.48 6.99
N LYS A 98 7.90 4.29 6.74
CA LYS A 98 8.47 3.29 5.81
C LYS A 98 8.22 3.65 4.34
N TYR A 99 7.08 4.30 4.07
CA TYR A 99 6.62 4.68 2.74
C TYR A 99 6.00 6.10 2.82
N PRO A 100 6.79 7.18 2.67
CA PRO A 100 6.28 8.54 2.83
C PRO A 100 5.39 9.02 1.67
N TRP A 101 5.45 8.35 0.51
CA TRP A 101 4.74 8.72 -0.72
C TRP A 101 3.41 7.97 -0.94
N ILE A 102 3.00 7.10 -0.02
CA ILE A 102 1.74 6.37 -0.14
C ILE A 102 0.60 7.15 0.52
N ASP A 103 -0.54 7.18 -0.17
CA ASP A 103 -1.79 7.55 0.47
C ASP A 103 -2.24 6.43 1.42
N VAL A 104 -1.91 6.58 2.71
CA VAL A 104 -2.24 5.62 3.76
C VAL A 104 -3.74 5.45 4.00
N ASP A 105 -4.54 6.40 3.50
CA ASP A 105 -5.98 6.33 3.54
C ASP A 105 -6.62 5.61 2.37
N SER A 106 -5.84 5.36 1.32
CA SER A 106 -6.18 4.52 0.18
C SER A 106 -5.65 3.09 0.33
N PHE A 107 -6.29 2.18 -0.38
CA PHE A 107 -5.79 0.82 -0.59
C PHE A 107 -4.92 0.72 -1.85
N ALA A 108 -4.63 1.81 -2.56
CA ALA A 108 -3.88 1.80 -3.84
C ALA A 108 -2.43 1.29 -3.74
N GLY A 109 -1.85 1.26 -2.54
CA GLY A 109 -0.51 0.70 -2.30
C GLY A 109 0.66 1.57 -2.79
N PRO A 110 1.90 1.19 -2.42
CA PRO A 110 3.09 2.00 -2.65
C PRO A 110 3.53 2.03 -4.12
N SER A 111 3.06 1.08 -4.95
CA SER A 111 3.35 0.99 -6.38
C SER A 111 2.66 2.10 -7.18
N HIS A 112 1.54 2.63 -6.70
CA HIS A 112 0.78 3.69 -7.35
C HIS A 112 1.41 5.08 -7.16
N GLY A 113 2.17 5.27 -6.07
CA GLY A 113 2.85 6.55 -5.75
C GLY A 113 4.23 6.73 -6.40
N ARG A 114 4.80 5.70 -7.03
CA ARG A 114 6.15 5.77 -7.63
C ARG A 114 6.18 6.49 -9.00
N LEU A 115 5.06 7.05 -9.47
CA LEU A 115 4.96 7.72 -10.76
C LEU A 115 5.10 9.24 -10.73
N ALA A 116 5.46 9.87 -9.60
CA ALA A 116 5.48 11.33 -9.50
C ALA A 116 6.78 11.97 -8.96
N HIS A 117 7.92 11.26 -8.96
CA HIS A 117 9.23 11.88 -8.66
C HIS A 117 10.31 11.62 -9.72
N ASP A 118 9.92 11.25 -10.94
CA ASP A 118 10.86 11.17 -12.07
C ASP A 118 10.35 11.98 -13.26
N ILE A 119 10.36 13.31 -13.14
CA ILE A 119 10.62 14.21 -14.27
C ILE A 119 11.62 15.25 -13.81
N GLY A 120 12.89 14.86 -13.87
CA GLY A 120 14.03 15.76 -13.90
C GLY A 120 15.12 15.08 -14.72
N GLY A 121 15.21 15.37 -16.02
CA GLY A 121 16.18 14.70 -16.88
C GLY A 121 16.24 15.23 -18.30
N ALA A 122 17.15 16.18 -18.52
CA ALA A 122 17.45 16.82 -19.79
C ALA A 122 17.88 15.85 -20.91
N HIS A 123 17.39 16.13 -22.12
CA HIS A 123 18.12 16.00 -23.39
C HIS A 123 17.77 17.29 -24.17
N GLY A 124 18.68 18.20 -24.50
CA GLY A 124 19.99 17.97 -25.08
C GLY A 124 19.88 18.09 -26.60
N THR A 125 19.76 19.30 -27.13
CA THR A 125 20.13 19.61 -28.53
C THR A 125 21.11 20.77 -28.54
N THR A 126 22.38 20.41 -28.61
CA THR A 126 23.51 21.27 -28.99
C THR A 126 23.40 21.61 -30.48
N THR A 127 23.60 22.86 -30.89
CA THR A 127 24.72 23.33 -31.74
C THR A 127 24.47 24.75 -32.26
N ALA A 128 25.59 25.49 -32.44
CA ALA A 128 25.78 26.79 -33.08
C ALA A 128 25.47 27.99 -32.15
N GLY A 129 26.45 28.69 -31.56
CA GLY A 129 27.75 29.08 -32.12
C GLY A 129 27.53 30.28 -33.05
N GLY A 130 27.69 31.49 -32.52
CA GLY A 130 27.49 32.74 -33.25
C GLY A 130 27.59 33.96 -32.36
N ASP A 131 28.83 34.36 -32.11
CA ASP A 131 29.24 35.68 -31.60
C ASP A 131 28.50 36.83 -32.31
N ALA A 132 27.80 37.70 -31.57
CA ALA A 132 27.52 39.06 -31.99
C ALA A 132 27.27 39.98 -30.78
N LYS A 133 28.21 40.91 -30.62
CA LYS A 133 28.34 42.04 -29.68
C LYS A 133 27.06 42.90 -29.61
N PRO A 134 26.75 43.55 -28.47
CA PRO A 134 25.64 44.50 -28.38
C PRO A 134 26.03 45.83 -29.05
N ASP A 135 25.27 46.25 -30.06
CA ASP A 135 25.34 47.60 -30.62
C ASP A 135 24.19 48.43 -30.04
N LEU A 136 24.57 49.35 -29.17
CA LEU A 136 23.77 50.42 -28.62
C LEU A 136 24.11 51.66 -29.47
N ASP A 137 23.30 51.97 -30.49
CA ASP A 137 23.00 53.35 -30.90
C ASP A 137 21.96 53.41 -32.06
N ARG A 138 21.20 54.51 -32.09
CA ARG A 138 20.30 55.01 -33.16
C ARG A 138 18.92 54.35 -33.35
N LEU A 139 17.87 54.96 -32.79
CA LEU A 139 17.18 56.16 -33.33
C LEU A 139 16.14 56.68 -32.34
#